data_AF-A0A3B9KJ78-F1
#
_entry.id   AF-A0A3B9KJ78-F1
#
_cell.length_a   1.000
_cell.length_b   1.000
_cell.length_c   1.000
_cell.angle_alpha   90.00
_cell.angle_beta   90.00
_cell.angle_gamma   90.00
#
_symmetry.space_group_name_H-M   'P 1'
#
loop_
_entity.id
_entity.type
_entity.pdbx_description
1 polymer ?
#
loop_
_entity_poly.entity_id
_entity_poly.type
_entity_poly.pdbx_seq_one_letter_code
_entity_poly.pdbx_strand_id
1 'polypeptide(L)'
;MQLLGKIMGDPNKRDLKVIQPSVDKINALEPTIKSLSDEALAAKTAEFRAQLFLYLKGGMVLEDELVKLLREALKTVDTYAQKCTDEQLHSAITEYRQSLERRHDAEHYLRDNLQDTLSEGFETAYEHLFPALIPLRVSAAMDLAEERQEWPDETKDPQQSTIALLKEIEPALNEIESDELEEAFGSAWPAFEEARRNAPDKEEGADQRLEQLLSKILTHMQSEVVAIKAEAMDKLLPEMVKRYRSGKTLEDLLPEAFAVVREAGWRRIKMRHYDVQLIGGVVLHQGKIAEMKTGEGKTLVATLPVYLNALTGKGVHLVTVNDYLARRDAEWMGQIYKFLGLTVGVVVNAVEPQTPERRAAYNADITFGTNSEFGFDYLR
;
A
#
# COMPACT_ATOMS: atom_id res chain seq x y z
N MET A 1 4.53 -6.64 52.70
CA MET A 1 4.64 -6.80 51.23
C MET A 1 5.99 -6.29 50.65
N GLN A 2 7.13 -6.50 51.32
CA GLN A 2 8.47 -6.15 50.76
C GLN A 2 9.43 -7.35 50.68
N LEU A 3 9.04 -8.55 51.14
CA LEU A 3 9.86 -9.77 51.05
C LEU A 3 9.50 -10.69 49.87
N LEU A 4 8.32 -10.54 49.25
CA LEU A 4 7.89 -11.36 48.09
C LEU A 4 8.43 -10.86 46.73
N GLY A 5 8.80 -9.58 46.62
CA GLY A 5 9.37 -8.99 45.40
C GLY A 5 10.85 -9.30 45.12
N LYS A 6 11.52 -10.06 46.00
CA LYS A 6 12.90 -10.53 45.78
C LYS A 6 12.97 -11.96 45.20
N ILE A 7 11.85 -12.69 45.18
CA ILE A 7 11.80 -14.11 44.77
C ILE A 7 11.23 -14.26 43.35
N MET A 8 10.33 -13.37 42.92
CA MET A 8 10.00 -13.17 41.50
C MET A 8 10.84 -12.00 40.99
N GLY A 9 11.74 -12.26 40.03
CA GLY A 9 12.54 -11.21 39.39
C GLY A 9 11.69 -10.13 38.71
N ASP A 10 12.32 -9.03 38.31
CA ASP A 10 11.66 -7.96 37.56
C ASP A 10 10.98 -8.52 36.29
N PRO A 11 9.64 -8.42 36.15
CA PRO A 11 8.91 -8.97 35.02
C PRO A 11 9.36 -8.34 33.68
N ASN A 12 9.89 -7.12 33.72
CA ASN A 12 10.35 -6.39 32.53
C ASN A 12 11.80 -6.70 32.17
N LYS A 13 12.53 -7.48 32.98
CA LYS A 13 13.96 -7.75 32.78
C LYS A 13 14.27 -8.36 31.40
N ARG A 14 13.37 -9.21 30.89
CA ARG A 14 13.53 -9.82 29.56
C ARG A 14 13.39 -8.77 28.45
N ASP A 15 12.36 -7.94 28.51
CA ASP A 15 12.10 -6.88 27.54
C ASP A 15 13.22 -5.84 27.54
N LEU A 16 13.67 -5.42 28.73
CA LEU A 16 14.83 -4.52 28.87
C LEU A 16 16.09 -5.10 28.25
N LYS A 17 16.35 -6.41 28.42
CA LYS A 17 17.50 -7.08 27.82
C LYS A 17 17.42 -7.11 26.28
N VAL A 18 16.23 -7.17 25.71
CA VAL A 18 16.00 -7.12 24.26
C VAL A 18 16.20 -5.71 23.71
N ILE A 19 15.81 -4.67 24.46
CA ILE A 19 15.93 -3.25 24.06
C ILE A 19 17.34 -2.71 24.24
N GLN A 20 18.09 -3.19 25.24
CA GLN A 20 19.41 -2.67 25.60
C GLN A 20 20.39 -2.57 24.41
N PRO A 21 20.52 -3.57 23.51
CA PRO A 21 21.39 -3.45 22.34
C PRO A 21 21.07 -2.26 21.44
N SER A 22 19.80 -1.87 21.30
CA SER A 22 19.42 -0.68 20.53
C SER A 22 19.85 0.60 21.24
N VAL A 23 19.71 0.67 22.57
CA VAL A 23 20.19 1.80 23.39
C VAL A 23 21.71 1.95 23.30
N ASP A 24 22.44 0.84 23.37
CA ASP A 24 23.89 0.82 23.26
C ASP A 24 24.36 1.33 21.89
N LYS A 25 23.69 0.92 20.80
CA LYS A 25 23.93 1.43 19.44
C LYS A 25 23.65 2.94 19.35
N ILE A 26 22.54 3.43 19.91
CA ILE A 26 22.21 4.87 19.92
C ILE A 26 23.32 5.67 20.63
N ASN A 27 23.75 5.19 21.79
CA ASN A 27 24.82 5.83 22.57
C ASN A 27 26.16 5.83 21.82
N ALA A 28 26.49 4.74 21.11
CA ALA A 28 27.71 4.64 20.31
C ALA A 28 27.74 5.62 19.12
N LEU A 29 26.57 5.99 18.58
CA LEU A 29 26.45 6.93 17.46
C LEU A 29 26.58 8.40 17.88
N GLU A 30 26.44 8.71 19.17
CA GLU A 30 26.39 10.08 19.67
C GLU A 30 27.60 10.96 19.28
N PRO A 31 28.87 10.50 19.38
CA PRO A 31 30.01 11.32 18.96
C PRO A 31 29.95 11.70 17.48
N THR A 32 29.56 10.76 16.63
CA THR A 32 29.46 10.95 15.17
C THR A 32 28.31 11.92 14.85
N ILE A 33 27.12 11.69 15.41
CA ILE A 33 25.95 12.55 15.16
C ILE A 33 26.19 13.97 15.67
N LYS A 34 26.81 14.13 16.85
CA LYS A 34 27.16 15.43 17.42
C LYS A 34 28.11 16.24 16.54
N SER A 35 28.97 15.57 15.76
CA SER A 35 29.92 16.22 14.85
C SER A 35 29.28 16.80 13.58
N LEU A 36 28.04 16.42 13.26
CA LEU A 36 27.32 16.91 12.08
C LEU A 36 26.98 18.40 12.22
N SER A 37 27.02 19.14 11.12
CA SER A 37 26.46 20.49 11.07
C SER A 37 24.93 20.46 11.20
N ASP A 38 24.30 21.60 11.42
CA ASP A 38 22.84 21.68 11.47
C ASP A 38 22.20 21.24 10.15
N GLU A 39 22.81 21.61 9.02
CA GLU A 39 22.36 21.23 7.67
C GLU A 39 22.51 19.73 7.45
N ALA A 40 23.65 19.15 7.83
CA ALA A 40 23.88 17.71 7.69
C ALA A 40 22.92 16.90 8.57
N LEU A 41 22.66 17.37 9.79
CA LEU A 41 21.72 16.73 10.71
C LEU A 41 20.27 16.80 10.20
N ALA A 42 19.86 17.93 9.63
CA ALA A 42 18.55 18.07 8.99
C ALA A 42 18.43 17.19 7.72
N ALA A 43 19.51 17.07 6.94
CA ALA A 43 19.55 16.25 5.73
C ALA A 43 19.40 14.73 6.01
N LYS A 44 19.65 14.28 7.25
CA LYS A 44 19.43 12.88 7.66
C LYS A 44 18.00 12.41 7.40
N THR A 45 17.00 13.29 7.49
CA THR A 45 15.60 12.90 7.20
C THR A 45 15.42 12.47 5.75
N ALA A 46 15.97 13.21 4.80
CA ALA A 46 15.91 12.83 3.38
C ALA A 46 16.73 11.56 3.11
N GLU A 47 17.90 11.43 3.76
CA GLU A 47 18.73 10.22 3.69
C GLU A 47 17.99 8.99 4.22
N PHE A 48 17.35 9.07 5.39
CA PHE A 48 16.58 7.99 5.97
C PHE A 48 15.39 7.61 5.10
N ARG A 49 14.65 8.60 4.59
CA ARG A 49 13.55 8.35 3.63
C ARG A 49 14.03 7.64 2.36
N ALA A 50 15.24 7.93 1.89
CA ALA A 50 15.84 7.25 0.74
C ALA A 50 16.40 5.85 1.08
N GLN A 51 16.83 5.63 2.32
CA GLN A 51 17.36 4.33 2.80
C GLN A 51 16.27 3.37 3.23
N LEU A 52 15.10 3.86 3.65
CA LEU A 52 13.97 3.02 3.99
C LEU A 52 13.73 2.06 2.82
N PHE A 53 13.68 0.77 3.16
CA PHE A 53 13.31 -0.30 2.24
C PHE A 53 12.08 0.15 1.49
N LEU A 54 12.15 -0.11 0.19
CA LEU A 54 11.11 0.22 -0.75
C LEU A 54 9.82 -0.48 -0.35
N TYR A 55 9.08 0.22 0.47
CA TYR A 55 7.65 0.27 0.40
C TYR A 55 7.34 1.63 -0.19
N LEU A 56 7.36 1.68 -1.52
CA LEU A 56 6.48 2.54 -2.28
C LEU A 56 6.24 3.89 -1.62
N LYS A 57 7.30 4.73 -1.55
CA LYS A 57 7.26 6.09 -0.98
C LYS A 57 6.43 6.28 0.31
N GLY A 58 6.30 5.29 1.20
CA GLY A 58 5.58 5.58 2.44
C GLY A 58 5.28 4.48 3.45
N GLY A 59 5.95 3.33 3.39
CA GLY A 59 5.66 2.21 4.29
C GLY A 59 4.33 1.57 3.91
N MET A 60 4.29 0.26 3.67
CA MET A 60 3.24 -0.36 2.85
C MET A 60 3.21 0.20 1.43
N VAL A 61 2.75 -0.67 0.55
CA VAL A 61 2.46 -0.35 -0.83
C VAL A 61 1.51 0.87 -0.85
N LEU A 62 2.02 2.10 -1.03
CA LEU A 62 1.14 3.22 -1.38
C LEU A 62 0.33 2.75 -2.58
N GLU A 63 -0.98 2.94 -2.51
CA GLU A 63 -1.94 2.52 -3.53
C GLU A 63 -1.41 2.79 -4.94
N ASP A 64 -0.96 4.03 -5.17
CA ASP A 64 -0.36 4.53 -6.40
C ASP A 64 0.79 3.68 -6.94
N GLU A 65 1.62 3.11 -6.07
CA GLU A 65 2.80 2.38 -6.49
C GLU A 65 2.49 0.89 -6.75
N LEU A 66 1.55 0.26 -6.04
CA LEU A 66 1.06 -1.06 -6.49
C LEU A 66 0.45 -0.90 -7.87
N VAL A 67 -0.34 0.17 -8.05
CA VAL A 67 -0.99 0.49 -9.32
C VAL A 67 0.07 0.71 -10.39
N LYS A 68 1.17 1.42 -10.11
CA LYS A 68 2.27 1.58 -11.06
C LYS A 68 2.92 0.25 -11.44
N LEU A 69 3.22 -0.60 -10.46
CA LEU A 69 3.83 -1.90 -10.72
C LEU A 69 2.88 -2.82 -11.50
N LEU A 70 1.62 -2.89 -11.09
CA LEU A 70 0.58 -3.62 -11.79
C LEU A 70 0.44 -3.09 -13.22
N ARG A 71 0.37 -1.76 -13.42
CA ARG A 71 0.28 -1.14 -14.74
C ARG A 71 1.52 -1.45 -15.60
N GLU A 72 2.71 -1.54 -15.02
CA GLU A 72 3.94 -1.95 -15.72
C GLU A 72 3.86 -3.41 -16.18
N ALA A 73 3.42 -4.31 -15.30
CA ALA A 73 3.24 -5.74 -15.63
C ALA A 73 2.16 -5.91 -16.71
N LEU A 74 0.99 -5.30 -16.51
CA LEU A 74 -0.15 -5.36 -17.41
C LEU A 74 0.18 -4.86 -18.83
N LYS A 75 0.97 -3.79 -18.98
CA LYS A 75 1.42 -3.31 -20.29
C LYS A 75 2.16 -4.36 -21.12
N THR A 76 2.74 -5.36 -20.46
CA THR A 76 3.52 -6.41 -21.10
C THR A 76 2.65 -7.64 -21.40
N VAL A 77 1.65 -7.93 -20.57
CA VAL A 77 0.87 -9.18 -20.65
C VAL A 77 -0.50 -9.00 -21.31
N ASP A 78 -1.05 -7.79 -21.32
CA ASP A 78 -2.39 -7.50 -21.83
C ASP A 78 -2.42 -6.19 -22.64
N THR A 79 -2.79 -6.31 -23.91
CA THR A 79 -2.86 -5.18 -24.86
C THR A 79 -3.97 -4.18 -24.52
N TYR A 80 -5.05 -4.63 -23.89
CA TYR A 80 -6.20 -3.80 -23.51
C TYR A 80 -5.99 -3.09 -22.18
N ALA A 81 -5.06 -3.55 -21.35
CA ALA A 81 -4.83 -2.95 -20.04
C ALA A 81 -4.39 -1.48 -20.08
N GLN A 82 -3.88 -0.98 -21.21
CA GLN A 82 -3.62 0.46 -21.37
C GLN A 82 -4.89 1.32 -21.36
N LYS A 83 -6.04 0.72 -21.70
CA LYS A 83 -7.35 1.39 -21.68
C LYS A 83 -7.99 1.40 -20.28
N CYS A 84 -7.44 0.67 -19.31
CA CYS A 84 -7.94 0.70 -17.93
C CYS A 84 -7.67 2.05 -17.27
N THR A 85 -8.71 2.62 -16.67
CA THR A 85 -8.64 3.85 -15.89
C THR A 85 -7.84 3.64 -14.61
N ASP A 86 -7.33 4.72 -14.03
CA ASP A 86 -6.68 4.63 -12.71
C ASP A 86 -7.67 4.08 -11.67
N GLU A 87 -8.92 4.56 -11.65
CA GLU A 87 -9.96 4.09 -10.74
C GLU A 87 -10.16 2.56 -10.81
N GLN A 88 -10.17 1.97 -12.01
CA GLN A 88 -10.28 0.53 -12.19
C GLN A 88 -9.09 -0.22 -11.59
N LEU A 89 -7.86 0.27 -11.83
CA LEU A 89 -6.66 -0.36 -11.26
C LEU A 89 -6.61 -0.25 -9.74
N HIS A 90 -6.99 0.90 -9.17
CA HIS A 90 -7.03 1.10 -7.72
C HIS A 90 -8.09 0.17 -7.08
N SER A 91 -9.28 0.08 -7.68
CA SER A 91 -10.33 -0.84 -7.23
C SER A 91 -9.85 -2.30 -7.21
N ALA A 92 -9.20 -2.75 -8.28
CA ALA A 92 -8.75 -4.13 -8.45
C ALA A 92 -7.75 -4.61 -7.38
N ILE A 93 -6.90 -3.71 -6.88
CA ILE A 93 -5.91 -4.02 -5.85
C ILE A 93 -6.40 -3.76 -4.42
N THR A 94 -7.53 -3.06 -4.24
CA THR A 94 -7.88 -2.44 -2.96
C THR A 94 -8.03 -3.48 -1.85
N GLU A 95 -8.77 -4.55 -2.09
CA GLU A 95 -9.00 -5.58 -1.09
C GLU A 95 -7.70 -6.31 -0.71
N TYR A 96 -6.89 -6.67 -1.70
CA TYR A 96 -5.60 -7.31 -1.50
C TYR A 96 -4.65 -6.41 -0.70
N ARG A 97 -4.54 -5.12 -1.08
CA ARG A 97 -3.78 -4.10 -0.34
C ARG A 97 -4.23 -4.06 1.11
N GLN A 98 -5.52 -3.84 1.37
CA GLN A 98 -6.06 -3.76 2.73
C GLN A 98 -5.81 -5.05 3.53
N SER A 99 -5.73 -6.21 2.89
CA SER A 99 -5.37 -7.47 3.55
C SER A 99 -3.92 -7.46 4.04
N LEU A 100 -2.98 -6.95 3.24
CA LEU A 100 -1.57 -6.80 3.60
C LEU A 100 -1.39 -5.78 4.73
N GLU A 101 -2.13 -4.68 4.68
CA GLU A 101 -2.05 -3.62 5.70
C GLU A 101 -2.54 -4.05 7.07
N ARG A 102 -3.49 -5.00 7.11
CA ARG A 102 -4.00 -5.59 8.36
C ARG A 102 -3.05 -6.62 8.96
N ARG A 103 -1.99 -7.05 8.25
CA ARG A 103 -1.04 -8.03 8.78
C ARG A 103 -0.21 -7.41 9.91
N HIS A 104 -0.08 -8.18 11.00
CA HIS A 104 0.87 -7.84 12.05
C HIS A 104 2.29 -7.91 11.47
N ASP A 105 3.06 -6.83 11.60
CA ASP A 105 4.44 -6.73 11.10
C ASP A 105 4.56 -6.90 9.57
N ALA A 106 3.64 -6.26 8.82
CA ALA A 106 3.62 -6.27 7.36
C ALA A 106 4.99 -5.90 6.75
N GLU A 107 5.74 -5.00 7.38
CA GLU A 107 7.04 -4.52 6.90
C GLU A 107 8.08 -5.65 6.79
N HIS A 108 8.23 -6.47 7.84
CA HIS A 108 9.13 -7.62 7.80
C HIS A 108 8.62 -8.69 6.84
N TYR A 109 7.32 -8.95 6.84
CA TYR A 109 6.72 -9.94 5.94
C TYR A 109 7.04 -9.64 4.48
N LEU A 110 6.76 -8.42 3.99
CA LEU A 110 6.98 -8.16 2.57
C LEU A 110 8.47 -7.90 2.25
N ARG A 111 9.34 -7.59 3.23
CA ARG A 111 10.79 -7.58 3.00
C ARG A 111 11.26 -8.98 2.59
N ASP A 112 10.77 -9.99 3.29
CA ASP A 112 11.21 -11.37 3.12
C ASP A 112 10.42 -12.10 2.00
N ASN A 113 9.22 -11.63 1.67
CA ASN A 113 8.29 -12.30 0.74
C ASN A 113 7.76 -11.37 -0.38
N LEU A 114 8.50 -10.32 -0.77
CA LEU A 114 8.01 -9.32 -1.73
C LEU A 114 7.53 -9.92 -3.05
N GLN A 115 8.30 -10.87 -3.59
CA GLN A 115 8.00 -11.47 -4.89
C GLN A 115 6.70 -12.26 -4.85
N ASP A 116 6.57 -13.18 -3.89
CA ASP A 116 5.38 -14.00 -3.71
C ASP A 116 4.15 -13.13 -3.42
N THR A 117 4.33 -12.06 -2.64
CA THR A 117 3.28 -11.07 -2.39
C THR A 117 2.82 -10.38 -3.68
N LEU A 118 3.74 -9.97 -4.56
CA LEU A 118 3.36 -9.33 -5.81
C LEU A 118 2.69 -10.31 -6.78
N SER A 119 3.12 -11.56 -6.80
CA SER A 119 2.52 -12.64 -7.59
C SER A 119 1.04 -12.82 -7.25
N GLU A 120 0.74 -13.12 -5.98
CA GLU A 120 -0.63 -13.29 -5.47
C GLU A 120 -1.48 -12.02 -5.71
N GLY A 121 -0.86 -10.85 -5.49
CA GLY A 121 -1.53 -9.56 -5.66
C GLY A 121 -1.88 -9.23 -7.10
N PHE A 122 -1.01 -9.57 -8.06
CA PHE A 122 -1.25 -9.28 -9.47
C PHE A 122 -2.23 -10.25 -10.08
N GLU A 123 -2.19 -11.53 -9.71
CA GLU A 123 -3.21 -12.51 -10.09
C GLU A 123 -4.60 -12.05 -9.64
N THR A 124 -4.75 -11.77 -8.35
CA THR A 124 -6.01 -11.27 -7.75
C THR A 124 -6.49 -9.99 -8.44
N ALA A 125 -5.57 -9.04 -8.67
CA ALA A 125 -5.92 -7.78 -9.32
C ALA A 125 -6.37 -7.98 -10.77
N TYR A 126 -5.71 -8.88 -11.52
CA TYR A 126 -6.07 -9.15 -12.89
C TYR A 126 -7.43 -9.85 -13.00
N GLU A 127 -7.72 -10.77 -12.08
CA GLU A 127 -9.05 -11.39 -11.95
C GLU A 127 -10.15 -10.33 -11.75
N HIS A 128 -9.94 -9.38 -10.83
CA HIS A 128 -10.87 -8.28 -10.60
C HIS A 128 -11.00 -7.30 -11.79
N LEU A 129 -9.93 -7.12 -12.58
CA LEU A 129 -9.96 -6.28 -13.78
C LEU A 129 -10.66 -6.96 -14.96
N PHE A 130 -10.68 -8.30 -14.99
CA PHE A 130 -11.13 -9.06 -16.15
C PHE A 130 -12.53 -8.65 -16.65
N PRO A 131 -13.56 -8.46 -15.79
CA PRO A 131 -14.87 -7.98 -16.23
C PRO A 131 -14.86 -6.64 -16.94
N ALA A 132 -13.94 -5.72 -16.58
CA ALA A 132 -13.79 -4.43 -17.23
C ALA A 132 -13.07 -4.52 -18.59
N LEU A 133 -12.30 -5.59 -18.80
CA LEU A 133 -11.59 -5.84 -20.06
C LEU A 133 -12.45 -6.56 -21.10
N ILE A 134 -13.49 -7.30 -20.68
CA ILE A 134 -14.39 -8.03 -21.60
C ILE A 134 -15.03 -7.09 -22.64
N PRO A 135 -15.64 -5.95 -22.28
CA PRO A 135 -16.23 -5.05 -23.28
C PRO A 135 -15.21 -4.51 -24.28
N LEU A 136 -13.95 -4.32 -23.85
CA LEU A 136 -12.86 -3.85 -24.72
C LEU A 136 -12.46 -4.91 -25.74
N ARG A 137 -12.41 -6.18 -25.32
CA ARG A 137 -12.18 -7.33 -26.20
C ARG A 137 -13.32 -7.54 -27.17
N VAL A 138 -14.57 -7.48 -26.68
CA VAL A 138 -15.77 -7.60 -27.52
C VAL A 138 -15.81 -6.51 -28.59
N SER A 139 -15.62 -5.24 -28.21
CA SER A 139 -15.55 -4.13 -29.17
C SER A 139 -14.47 -4.36 -30.21
N ALA A 140 -13.26 -4.80 -29.81
CA ALA A 140 -12.19 -5.10 -30.76
C ALA A 140 -12.52 -6.27 -31.70
N ALA A 141 -13.24 -7.29 -31.22
CA ALA A 141 -13.71 -8.40 -32.03
C ALA A 141 -14.75 -7.94 -33.06
N MET A 142 -15.69 -7.09 -32.66
CA MET A 142 -16.70 -6.52 -33.55
C MET A 142 -16.06 -5.64 -34.63
N ASP A 143 -15.14 -4.75 -34.24
CA ASP A 143 -14.40 -3.89 -35.17
C ASP A 143 -13.64 -4.73 -36.22
N LEU A 144 -13.00 -5.82 -35.78
CA LEU A 144 -12.24 -6.71 -36.67
C LEU A 144 -13.14 -7.52 -37.61
N ALA A 145 -14.30 -7.98 -37.12
CA ALA A 145 -15.30 -8.65 -37.95
C ALA A 145 -15.88 -7.70 -39.02
N GLU A 146 -16.16 -6.45 -38.64
CA GLU A 146 -16.63 -5.41 -39.56
C GLU A 146 -15.56 -5.06 -40.61
N GLU A 147 -14.30 -4.87 -40.20
CA GLU A 147 -13.19 -4.59 -41.13
C GLU A 147 -13.04 -5.68 -42.19
N ARG A 148 -13.22 -6.95 -41.80
CA ARG A 148 -13.13 -8.10 -42.71
C ARG A 148 -14.42 -8.38 -43.48
N GLN A 149 -15.55 -7.80 -43.06
CA GLN A 149 -16.89 -8.18 -43.52
C GLN A 149 -17.15 -9.69 -43.31
N GLU A 150 -16.64 -10.23 -42.21
CA GLU A 150 -16.72 -11.65 -41.87
C GLU A 150 -17.38 -11.82 -40.49
N TRP A 151 -18.70 -11.98 -40.48
CA TRP A 151 -19.49 -12.16 -39.26
C TRP A 151 -19.54 -13.63 -38.84
N PRO A 152 -19.06 -14.00 -37.63
CA PRO A 152 -18.97 -15.39 -37.22
C PRO A 152 -20.28 -16.16 -37.33
N ASP A 153 -21.40 -15.54 -36.99
CA ASP A 153 -22.74 -16.13 -36.99
C ASP A 153 -23.35 -16.33 -38.40
N GLU A 154 -22.74 -15.74 -39.44
CA GLU A 154 -23.13 -15.90 -40.84
C GLU A 154 -22.31 -16.98 -41.57
N THR A 155 -21.27 -17.50 -40.93
CA THR A 155 -20.38 -18.51 -41.53
C THR A 155 -21.00 -19.92 -41.53
N LYS A 156 -20.37 -20.83 -42.29
CA LYS A 156 -20.76 -22.25 -42.30
C LYS A 156 -20.49 -22.96 -40.97
N ASP A 157 -19.49 -22.48 -40.24
CA ASP A 157 -19.09 -23.00 -38.93
C ASP A 157 -18.91 -21.83 -37.96
N PRO A 158 -20.00 -21.39 -37.32
CA PRO A 158 -19.95 -20.28 -36.38
C PRO A 158 -19.03 -20.53 -35.19
N GLN A 159 -18.94 -21.77 -34.72
CA GLN A 159 -18.07 -22.13 -33.60
C GLN A 159 -16.61 -21.89 -33.96
N GLN A 160 -16.15 -22.46 -35.08
CA GLN A 160 -14.78 -22.29 -35.53
C GLN A 160 -14.45 -20.80 -35.79
N SER A 161 -15.37 -20.08 -36.43
CA SER A 161 -15.16 -18.67 -36.80
C SER A 161 -15.13 -17.76 -35.57
N THR A 162 -16.02 -17.98 -34.58
CA THR A 162 -16.02 -17.24 -33.32
C THR A 162 -14.75 -17.50 -32.52
N ILE A 163 -14.33 -18.76 -32.37
CA ILE A 163 -13.10 -19.09 -31.64
C ILE A 163 -11.88 -18.50 -32.32
N ALA A 164 -11.80 -18.55 -33.66
CA ALA A 164 -10.70 -17.96 -34.41
C ALA A 164 -10.62 -16.43 -34.22
N LEU A 165 -11.76 -15.74 -34.28
CA LEU A 165 -11.85 -14.31 -34.02
C LEU A 165 -11.37 -13.98 -32.60
N LEU A 166 -11.87 -14.71 -31.60
CA LEU A 166 -11.49 -14.48 -30.20
C LEU A 166 -10.00 -14.76 -29.93
N LYS A 167 -9.39 -15.76 -30.57
CA LYS A 167 -7.95 -16.06 -30.44
C LYS A 167 -7.04 -14.96 -30.98
N GLU A 168 -7.52 -14.18 -31.94
CA GLU A 168 -6.78 -13.03 -32.46
C GLU A 168 -6.86 -11.83 -31.50
N ILE A 169 -8.03 -11.62 -30.90
CA ILE A 169 -8.29 -10.56 -29.93
C ILE A 169 -7.63 -10.86 -28.58
N GLU A 170 -7.71 -12.11 -28.09
CA GLU A 170 -7.05 -12.58 -26.89
C GLU A 170 -6.09 -13.74 -27.22
N PRO A 171 -4.79 -13.44 -27.48
CA PRO A 171 -3.82 -14.45 -27.82
C PRO A 171 -3.62 -15.54 -26.76
N ALA A 172 -3.94 -15.29 -25.48
CA ALA A 172 -3.86 -16.32 -24.43
C ALA A 172 -4.78 -17.52 -24.71
N LEU A 173 -5.88 -17.33 -25.46
CA LEU A 173 -6.76 -18.43 -25.86
C LEU A 173 -6.05 -19.45 -26.78
N ASN A 174 -4.87 -19.13 -27.34
CA ASN A 174 -4.08 -20.11 -28.10
C ASN A 174 -3.38 -21.15 -27.22
N GLU A 175 -3.26 -20.88 -25.92
CA GLU A 175 -2.64 -21.78 -24.94
C GLU A 175 -3.66 -22.67 -24.22
N ILE A 176 -4.96 -22.43 -24.44
CA ILE A 176 -6.09 -23.16 -23.86
C ILE A 176 -6.43 -24.39 -24.72
N GLU A 177 -6.83 -25.49 -24.07
CA GLU A 177 -7.25 -26.71 -24.77
C GLU A 177 -8.48 -26.43 -25.65
N SER A 178 -8.55 -27.11 -26.81
CA SER A 178 -9.61 -26.81 -27.78
C SER A 178 -11.00 -27.14 -27.24
N ASP A 179 -11.13 -28.24 -26.52
CA ASP A 179 -12.40 -28.69 -25.92
C ASP A 179 -12.96 -27.70 -24.89
N GLU A 180 -12.13 -27.03 -24.10
CA GLU A 180 -12.57 -25.97 -23.17
C GLU A 180 -13.19 -24.78 -23.93
N LEU A 181 -12.60 -24.37 -25.05
CA LEU A 181 -13.13 -23.31 -25.91
C LEU A 181 -14.42 -23.72 -26.61
N GLU A 182 -14.49 -24.98 -27.06
CA GLU A 182 -15.69 -25.56 -27.67
C GLU A 182 -16.83 -25.67 -26.65
N GLU A 183 -16.54 -26.04 -25.40
CA GLU A 183 -17.49 -26.05 -24.30
C GLU A 183 -17.99 -24.64 -23.98
N ALA A 184 -17.09 -23.66 -23.89
CA ALA A 184 -17.43 -22.25 -23.68
C ALA A 184 -18.41 -21.75 -24.74
N PHE A 185 -18.12 -22.01 -26.01
CA PHE A 185 -19.02 -21.69 -27.13
C PHE A 185 -20.35 -22.45 -27.01
N GLY A 186 -20.31 -23.76 -26.79
CA GLY A 186 -21.48 -24.62 -26.65
C GLY A 186 -22.41 -24.20 -25.51
N SER A 187 -21.87 -23.61 -24.44
CA SER A 187 -22.65 -23.07 -23.32
C SER A 187 -23.36 -21.76 -23.66
N ALA A 188 -22.75 -20.91 -24.51
CA ALA A 188 -23.25 -19.58 -24.84
C ALA A 188 -24.18 -19.58 -26.07
N TRP A 189 -23.91 -20.44 -27.05
CA TRP A 189 -24.58 -20.50 -28.34
C TRP A 189 -26.10 -20.74 -28.28
N PRO A 190 -26.64 -21.63 -27.42
CA PRO A 190 -28.08 -21.87 -27.37
C PRO A 190 -28.89 -20.61 -27.06
N ALA A 191 -28.40 -19.78 -26.14
CA ALA A 191 -29.05 -18.53 -25.78
C ALA A 191 -28.98 -17.48 -26.92
N PHE A 192 -27.88 -17.45 -27.66
CA PHE A 192 -27.74 -16.61 -28.85
C PHE A 192 -28.75 -17.01 -29.93
N GLU A 193 -28.85 -18.32 -30.23
CA GLU A 193 -29.78 -18.86 -31.22
C GLU A 193 -31.25 -18.60 -30.85
N GLU A 194 -31.61 -18.76 -29.58
CA GLU A 194 -32.95 -18.45 -29.10
C GLU A 194 -33.28 -16.96 -29.27
N ALA A 195 -32.36 -16.08 -28.87
CA ALA A 195 -32.53 -14.64 -29.06
C ALA A 195 -32.66 -14.26 -30.55
N ARG A 196 -31.88 -14.90 -31.43
CA ARG A 196 -31.93 -14.69 -32.88
C ARG A 196 -33.24 -15.17 -33.50
N ARG A 197 -33.80 -16.29 -33.03
CA ARG A 197 -35.09 -16.82 -33.53
C ARG A 197 -36.30 -15.98 -33.10
N ASN A 198 -36.22 -15.38 -31.92
CA ASN A 198 -37.31 -14.58 -31.36
C ASN A 198 -37.28 -13.11 -31.82
N ALA A 199 -36.25 -12.70 -32.57
CA ALA A 199 -36.12 -11.33 -33.08
C ALA A 199 -37.21 -11.01 -34.13
N PRO A 200 -37.90 -9.86 -34.05
CA PRO A 200 -38.92 -9.46 -35.03
C PRO A 200 -38.35 -9.27 -36.44
N ASP A 201 -37.12 -8.77 -36.50
CA ASP A 201 -36.29 -8.62 -37.70
C ASP A 201 -34.91 -9.23 -37.41
N LYS A 202 -34.33 -9.91 -38.41
CA LYS A 202 -33.03 -10.56 -38.27
C LYS A 202 -31.88 -9.56 -38.14
N GLU A 203 -32.01 -8.39 -38.75
CA GLU A 203 -31.00 -7.33 -38.68
C GLU A 203 -31.11 -6.52 -37.38
N GLU A 204 -32.32 -6.39 -36.82
CA GLU A 204 -32.55 -5.61 -35.60
C GLU A 204 -31.87 -6.30 -34.39
N GLY A 205 -30.90 -5.60 -33.79
CA GLY A 205 -30.16 -6.06 -32.62
C GLY A 205 -29.17 -7.22 -32.88
N ALA A 206 -28.76 -7.45 -34.13
CA ALA A 206 -27.78 -8.49 -34.48
C ALA A 206 -26.45 -8.29 -33.72
N ASP A 207 -25.90 -7.08 -33.79
CA ASP A 207 -24.65 -6.71 -33.09
C ASP A 207 -24.75 -6.99 -31.60
N GLN A 208 -25.83 -6.55 -30.96
CA GLN A 208 -26.02 -6.74 -29.52
C GLN A 208 -26.09 -8.23 -29.12
N ARG A 209 -26.67 -9.09 -29.97
CA ARG A 209 -26.68 -10.54 -29.73
C ARG A 209 -25.27 -11.12 -29.86
N LEU A 210 -24.53 -10.72 -30.89
CA LEU A 210 -23.16 -11.20 -31.11
C LEU A 210 -22.24 -10.74 -29.98
N GLU A 211 -22.31 -9.47 -29.57
CA GLU A 211 -21.60 -8.95 -28.40
C GLU A 211 -21.87 -9.77 -27.13
N GLN A 212 -23.14 -10.16 -26.90
CA GLN A 212 -23.51 -11.01 -25.77
C GLN A 212 -22.94 -12.43 -25.88
N LEU A 213 -22.89 -13.01 -27.09
CA LEU A 213 -22.26 -14.31 -27.32
C LEU A 213 -20.77 -14.24 -27.00
N LEU A 214 -20.05 -13.26 -27.56
CA LEU A 214 -18.61 -13.07 -27.35
C LEU A 214 -18.31 -12.80 -25.87
N SER A 215 -19.10 -11.94 -25.23
CA SER A 215 -18.96 -11.64 -23.80
C SER A 215 -19.13 -12.89 -22.94
N LYS A 216 -20.12 -13.74 -23.21
CA LYS A 216 -20.32 -14.98 -22.45
C LYS A 216 -19.16 -15.96 -22.59
N ILE A 217 -18.63 -16.11 -23.80
CA ILE A 217 -17.48 -16.99 -24.05
C ILE A 217 -16.25 -16.47 -23.30
N LEU A 218 -15.97 -15.16 -23.40
CA LEU A 218 -14.84 -14.56 -22.67
C LEU A 218 -15.00 -14.66 -21.15
N THR A 219 -16.20 -14.47 -20.61
CA THR A 219 -16.47 -14.69 -19.18
C THR A 219 -16.24 -16.14 -18.77
N HIS A 220 -16.61 -17.11 -19.62
CA HIS A 220 -16.40 -18.53 -19.34
C HIS A 220 -14.90 -18.88 -19.29
N MET A 221 -14.09 -18.23 -20.12
CA MET A 221 -12.64 -18.43 -20.20
C MET A 221 -11.84 -17.58 -19.21
N GLN A 222 -12.51 -16.94 -18.24
CA GLN A 222 -11.85 -16.02 -17.32
C GLN A 222 -10.75 -16.71 -16.52
N SER A 223 -11.02 -17.88 -15.92
CA SER A 223 -10.07 -18.58 -15.05
C SER A 223 -8.77 -18.93 -15.79
N GLU A 224 -8.89 -19.43 -17.01
CA GLU A 224 -7.78 -19.91 -17.82
C GLU A 224 -6.95 -18.72 -18.32
N VAL A 225 -7.61 -17.66 -18.81
CA VAL A 225 -6.91 -16.45 -19.22
C VAL A 225 -6.22 -15.78 -18.04
N VAL A 226 -6.86 -15.71 -16.87
CA VAL A 226 -6.23 -15.18 -15.65
C VAL A 226 -4.99 -15.97 -15.28
N ALA A 227 -5.05 -17.30 -15.28
CA ALA A 227 -3.90 -18.16 -14.95
C ALA A 227 -2.72 -17.94 -15.92
N ILE A 228 -2.97 -17.92 -17.23
CA ILE A 228 -1.94 -17.69 -18.25
C ILE A 228 -1.29 -16.30 -18.06
N LYS A 229 -2.10 -15.27 -17.81
CA LYS A 229 -1.62 -13.90 -17.66
C LYS A 229 -0.88 -13.70 -16.33
N ALA A 230 -1.33 -14.35 -15.26
CA ALA A 230 -0.63 -14.39 -13.98
C ALA A 230 0.76 -15.02 -14.12
N GLU A 231 0.88 -16.17 -14.80
CA GLU A 231 2.17 -16.80 -15.06
C GLU A 231 3.08 -15.90 -15.91
N ALA A 232 2.51 -15.18 -16.88
CA ALA A 232 3.26 -14.21 -17.67
C ALA A 232 3.76 -13.02 -16.83
N MET A 233 2.95 -12.53 -15.87
CA MET A 233 3.36 -11.48 -14.94
C MET A 233 4.43 -11.96 -13.97
N ASP A 234 4.35 -13.20 -13.49
CA ASP A 234 5.34 -13.81 -12.60
C ASP A 234 6.74 -13.83 -13.19
N LYS A 235 6.84 -14.04 -14.52
CA LYS A 235 8.12 -13.98 -15.26
C LYS A 235 8.77 -12.58 -15.21
N LEU A 236 8.00 -11.53 -14.98
CA LEU A 236 8.49 -10.14 -14.86
C LEU A 236 8.95 -9.79 -13.44
N LEU A 237 8.37 -10.43 -12.42
CA LEU A 237 8.58 -10.08 -11.01
C LEU A 237 10.04 -10.10 -10.56
N PRO A 238 10.92 -11.04 -10.96
CA PRO A 238 12.31 -11.05 -10.49
C PRO A 238 13.06 -9.76 -10.80
N GLU A 239 12.90 -9.20 -12.00
CA GLU A 239 13.53 -7.93 -12.37
C GLU A 239 12.85 -6.73 -11.71
N MET A 240 11.52 -6.76 -11.59
CA MET A 240 10.77 -5.71 -10.89
C MET A 240 11.22 -5.62 -9.43
N VAL A 241 11.27 -6.75 -8.72
CA VAL A 241 11.64 -6.89 -7.29
C VAL A 241 13.11 -6.53 -7.03
N LYS A 242 14.03 -6.80 -7.97
CA LYS A 242 15.44 -6.40 -7.83
C LYS A 242 15.62 -4.90 -7.61
N ARG A 243 14.72 -4.07 -8.16
CA ARG A 243 14.70 -2.61 -7.94
C ARG A 243 14.44 -2.23 -6.48
N TYR A 244 13.93 -3.15 -5.67
CA TYR A 244 13.35 -2.88 -4.35
C TYR A 244 14.09 -3.54 -3.18
N ARG A 245 14.96 -4.53 -3.43
CA ARG A 245 15.59 -5.39 -2.39
C ARG A 245 16.67 -4.73 -1.51
N SER A 246 17.02 -3.44 -1.67
CA SER A 246 18.26 -2.87 -1.09
C SER A 246 18.11 -1.85 0.06
N GLY A 247 16.94 -1.70 0.70
CA GLY A 247 16.78 -0.72 1.80
C GLY A 247 16.64 -1.33 3.21
N LYS A 248 16.53 -0.46 4.21
CA LYS A 248 16.49 -0.75 5.65
C LYS A 248 15.06 -0.68 6.21
N THR A 249 14.72 -1.49 7.21
CA THR A 249 13.43 -1.33 7.94
C THR A 249 13.49 -0.14 8.90
N LEU A 250 12.34 0.25 9.48
CA LEU A 250 12.31 1.21 10.59
C LEU A 250 13.17 0.73 11.77
N GLU A 251 13.17 -0.56 12.08
CA GLU A 251 13.99 -1.13 13.16
C GLU A 251 15.50 -1.06 12.85
N ASP A 252 15.90 -1.23 11.59
CA ASP A 252 17.28 -1.03 11.15
C ASP A 252 17.72 0.43 11.29
N LEU A 253 16.82 1.39 11.05
CA LEU A 253 17.07 2.83 11.16
C LEU A 253 16.96 3.36 12.58
N LEU A 254 16.24 2.67 13.46
CA LEU A 254 15.90 3.14 14.81
C LEU A 254 17.10 3.71 15.56
N PRO A 255 18.28 3.04 15.63
CA PRO A 255 19.38 3.55 16.42
C PRO A 255 19.92 4.91 15.92
N GLU A 256 20.00 5.06 14.60
CA GLU A 256 20.52 6.28 13.99
C GLU A 256 19.49 7.41 14.05
N ALA A 257 18.22 7.12 13.78
CA ALA A 257 17.13 8.07 13.88
C ALA A 257 16.97 8.61 15.32
N PHE A 258 17.05 7.74 16.34
CA PHE A 258 16.97 8.17 17.74
C PHE A 258 18.17 9.02 18.16
N ALA A 259 19.37 8.71 17.67
CA ALA A 259 20.55 9.53 17.91
C ALA A 259 20.41 10.93 17.27
N VAL A 260 19.88 11.02 16.05
CA VAL A 260 19.57 12.29 15.37
C VAL A 260 18.56 13.12 16.15
N VAL A 261 17.45 12.51 16.59
CA VAL A 261 16.42 13.20 17.38
C VAL A 261 16.97 13.68 18.72
N ARG A 262 17.80 12.87 19.40
CA ARG A 262 18.46 13.26 20.65
C ARG A 262 19.34 14.51 20.45
N GLU A 263 20.16 14.53 19.40
CA GLU A 263 21.01 15.68 19.09
C GLU A 263 20.18 16.91 18.70
N ALA A 264 19.12 16.73 17.91
CA ALA A 264 18.18 17.80 17.57
C ALA A 264 17.48 18.38 18.81
N GLY A 265 17.08 17.54 19.76
CA GLY A 265 16.55 17.96 21.06
C GLY A 265 17.54 18.80 21.86
N TRP A 266 18.81 18.39 21.89
CA TRP A 266 19.87 19.18 22.52
C TRP A 266 20.07 20.53 21.81
N ARG A 267 20.09 20.58 20.48
CA ARG A 267 20.34 21.82 19.73
C ARG A 267 19.20 22.82 19.85
N ARG A 268 17.96 22.36 19.67
CA ARG A 268 16.78 23.22 19.54
C ARG A 268 16.13 23.57 20.87
N ILE A 269 16.03 22.63 21.79
CA ILE A 269 15.32 22.83 23.07
C ILE A 269 16.21 22.61 24.30
N LYS A 270 17.51 22.38 24.12
CA LYS A 270 18.50 22.17 25.20
C LYS A 270 18.18 20.98 26.10
N MET A 271 17.53 19.96 25.56
CA MET A 271 17.21 18.73 26.28
C MET A 271 17.79 17.51 25.56
N ARG A 272 18.69 16.81 26.23
CA ARG A 272 19.25 15.53 25.76
C ARG A 272 18.48 14.38 26.40
N HIS A 273 18.01 13.42 25.62
CA HIS A 273 17.33 12.23 26.15
C HIS A 273 18.27 11.37 27.00
N TYR A 274 17.79 10.93 28.16
CA TYR A 274 18.45 9.92 28.98
C TYR A 274 18.20 8.50 28.46
N ASP A 275 18.98 7.52 28.91
CA ASP A 275 18.87 6.14 28.42
C ASP A 275 17.51 5.52 28.75
N VAL A 276 16.96 5.81 29.93
CA VAL A 276 15.59 5.41 30.30
C VAL A 276 14.53 6.01 29.38
N GLN A 277 14.79 7.19 28.81
CA GLN A 277 13.90 7.83 27.84
C GLN A 277 14.05 7.20 26.44
N LEU A 278 15.25 6.76 26.06
CA LEU A 278 15.44 5.95 24.86
C LEU A 278 14.67 4.63 24.96
N ILE A 279 14.77 3.94 26.10
CA ILE A 279 14.01 2.71 26.36
C ILE A 279 12.51 2.97 26.20
N GLY A 280 11.99 4.04 26.82
CA GLY A 280 10.59 4.44 26.67
C GLY A 280 10.20 4.68 25.21
N GLY A 281 11.08 5.32 24.42
CA GLY A 281 10.88 5.54 22.99
C GLY A 281 10.79 4.24 22.18
N VAL A 282 11.65 3.26 22.47
CA VAL A 282 11.63 1.94 21.82
C VAL A 282 10.35 1.18 22.19
N VAL A 283 9.95 1.20 23.46
CA VAL A 283 8.70 0.57 23.91
C VAL A 283 7.48 1.15 23.18
N LEU A 284 7.42 2.47 23.00
CA LEU A 284 6.35 3.12 22.24
C LEU A 284 6.39 2.74 20.74
N HIS A 285 7.57 2.66 20.12
CA HIS A 285 7.71 2.21 18.72
C HIS A 285 7.20 0.78 18.54
N GLN A 286 7.44 -0.10 19.51
CA GLN A 286 6.96 -1.49 19.53
C GLN A 286 5.44 -1.62 19.78
N GLY A 287 4.69 -0.51 19.81
CA GLY A 287 3.24 -0.53 20.04
C GLY A 287 2.83 -0.91 21.47
N LYS A 288 3.74 -0.77 22.44
CA LYS A 288 3.50 -1.07 23.86
C LYS A 288 3.27 0.20 24.69
N ILE A 289 2.75 0.03 25.90
CA ILE A 289 2.60 1.11 26.87
C ILE A 289 3.92 1.33 27.63
N ALA A 290 4.51 2.51 27.52
CA ALA A 290 5.65 2.93 28.34
C ALA A 290 5.16 3.59 29.64
N GLU A 291 5.09 2.81 30.72
CA GLU A 291 4.81 3.38 32.06
C GLU A 291 6.01 4.18 32.55
N MET A 292 5.78 5.47 32.76
CA MET A 292 6.78 6.44 33.24
C MET A 292 6.15 7.30 34.33
N LYS A 293 6.90 7.65 35.37
CA LYS A 293 6.42 8.55 36.42
C LYS A 293 6.32 9.99 35.93
N THR A 294 5.50 10.79 36.62
CA THR A 294 5.42 12.23 36.38
C THR A 294 6.81 12.85 36.56
N GLY A 295 7.21 13.69 35.60
CA GLY A 295 8.53 14.34 35.60
C GLY A 295 9.62 13.56 34.84
N GLU A 296 9.39 12.32 34.40
CA GLU A 296 10.39 11.55 33.63
C GLU A 296 10.51 11.99 32.15
N GLY A 297 9.76 13.02 31.73
CA GLY A 297 9.89 13.63 30.42
C GLY A 297 9.16 12.89 29.29
N LYS A 298 7.95 12.35 29.55
CA LYS A 298 7.10 11.67 28.55
C LYS A 298 6.95 12.44 27.23
N THR A 299 6.77 13.76 27.30
CA THR A 299 6.65 14.64 26.12
C THR A 299 7.90 14.59 25.24
N LEU A 300 9.09 14.60 25.86
CA LEU A 300 10.37 14.47 25.13
C LEU A 300 10.57 13.06 24.59
N VAL A 301 10.21 12.03 25.37
CA VAL A 301 10.31 10.61 24.97
C VAL A 301 9.56 10.33 23.68
N ALA A 302 8.34 10.86 23.55
CA ALA A 302 7.49 10.66 22.38
C ALA A 302 8.13 11.15 21.07
N THR A 303 9.06 12.11 21.13
CA THR A 303 9.72 12.63 19.91
C THR A 303 10.53 11.60 19.15
N LEU A 304 11.07 10.59 19.84
CA LEU A 304 11.88 9.53 19.26
C LEU A 304 11.04 8.63 18.32
N PRO A 305 10.00 7.92 18.80
CA PRO A 305 9.17 7.09 17.93
C PRO A 305 8.32 7.91 16.97
N VAL A 306 7.90 9.13 17.32
CA VAL A 306 7.12 9.98 16.41
C VAL A 306 7.94 10.35 15.19
N TYR A 307 9.19 10.79 15.36
CA TYR A 307 10.07 11.09 14.23
C TYR A 307 10.32 9.85 13.37
N LEU A 308 10.70 8.72 13.98
CA LEU A 308 11.01 7.48 13.26
C LEU A 308 9.83 7.03 12.39
N ASN A 309 8.63 6.95 12.97
CA ASN A 309 7.45 6.51 12.23
C ASN A 309 6.97 7.56 11.20
N ALA A 310 7.20 8.86 11.43
CA ALA A 310 6.87 9.90 10.45
C ALA A 310 7.77 9.86 9.20
N LEU A 311 8.89 9.14 9.23
CA LEU A 311 9.71 8.91 8.04
C LEU A 311 8.96 8.12 6.97
N THR A 312 7.93 7.35 7.34
CA THR A 312 7.08 6.66 6.37
C THR A 312 6.09 7.61 5.68
N GLY A 313 5.94 8.87 6.08
CA GLY A 313 5.00 9.79 5.40
C GLY A 313 3.50 9.43 5.49
N LYS A 314 3.12 8.45 6.32
CA LYS A 314 1.70 8.11 6.60
C LYS A 314 1.01 9.08 7.55
N GLY A 315 1.78 9.98 8.15
CA GLY A 315 1.32 10.76 9.30
C GLY A 315 1.48 9.99 10.61
N VAL A 316 1.75 10.71 11.70
CA VAL A 316 1.75 10.20 13.07
C VAL A 316 0.86 11.06 13.94
N HIS A 317 -0.13 10.47 14.61
CA HIS A 317 -1.00 11.18 15.53
C HIS A 317 -0.43 11.16 16.96
N LEU A 318 -0.16 12.34 17.52
CA LEU A 318 0.17 12.51 18.93
C LEU A 318 -1.07 13.01 19.69
N VAL A 319 -1.69 12.08 20.42
CA VAL A 319 -2.94 12.33 21.14
C VAL A 319 -2.67 12.81 22.56
N THR A 320 -3.29 13.93 22.92
CA THR A 320 -3.26 14.51 24.28
C THR A 320 -4.69 14.59 24.84
N VAL A 321 -4.83 14.99 26.11
CA VAL A 321 -6.13 15.03 26.80
C VAL A 321 -6.89 16.36 26.64
N ASN A 322 -6.22 17.43 26.19
CA ASN A 322 -6.87 18.74 25.98
C ASN A 322 -6.10 19.63 25.01
N ASP A 323 -6.78 20.64 24.48
CA ASP A 323 -6.26 21.55 23.44
C ASP A 323 -5.01 22.31 23.89
N TYR A 324 -4.93 22.69 25.16
CA TYR A 324 -3.77 23.40 25.70
C TYR A 324 -2.51 22.53 25.61
N LEU A 325 -2.59 21.27 26.04
CA LEU A 325 -1.48 20.33 25.97
C LEU A 325 -1.10 20.03 24.52
N ALA A 326 -2.07 19.83 23.62
CA ALA A 326 -1.83 19.63 22.20
C ALA A 326 -1.03 20.78 21.59
N ARG A 327 -1.48 22.03 21.80
CA ARG A 327 -0.81 23.24 21.28
C ARG A 327 0.57 23.44 21.90
N ARG A 328 0.66 23.36 23.23
CA ARG A 328 1.93 23.52 23.96
C ARG A 328 2.98 22.52 23.49
N ASP A 329 2.61 21.24 23.38
CA ASP A 329 3.55 20.19 23.00
C ASP A 329 3.92 20.28 21.51
N ALA A 330 2.99 20.70 20.65
CA ALA A 330 3.27 20.98 19.24
C ALA A 330 4.22 22.18 19.05
N GLU A 331 4.03 23.26 19.81
CA GLU A 331 4.91 24.45 19.77
C GLU A 331 6.31 24.13 20.33
N TRP A 332 6.38 23.35 21.40
CA TRP A 332 7.64 23.02 22.06
C TRP A 332 8.42 21.94 21.32
N MET A 333 7.84 20.73 21.15
CA MET A 333 8.52 19.62 20.49
C MET A 333 8.57 19.80 18.96
N GLY A 334 7.64 20.56 18.37
CA GLY A 334 7.63 20.85 16.93
C GLY A 334 8.88 21.56 16.43
N GLN A 335 9.65 22.21 17.31
CA GLN A 335 10.95 22.77 16.97
C GLN A 335 11.97 21.70 16.53
N ILE A 336 11.90 20.49 17.11
CA ILE A 336 12.74 19.35 16.73
C ILE A 336 12.33 18.86 15.35
N TYR A 337 11.05 18.58 15.14
CA TYR A 337 10.54 18.03 13.89
C TYR A 337 10.76 18.98 12.71
N LYS A 338 10.44 20.27 12.87
CA LYS A 338 10.63 21.29 11.84
C LYS A 338 12.10 21.49 11.50
N PHE A 339 12.98 21.44 12.50
CA PHE A 339 14.42 21.47 12.24
C PHE A 339 14.89 20.27 11.41
N LEU A 340 14.35 19.08 11.68
CA LEU A 340 14.62 17.88 10.91
C LEU A 340 13.82 17.81 9.59
N GLY A 341 13.18 18.90 9.16
CA GLY A 341 12.49 19.00 7.87
C GLY A 341 11.11 18.33 7.81
N LEU A 342 10.52 17.97 8.94
CA LEU A 342 9.15 17.46 9.02
C LEU A 342 8.14 18.59 9.30
N THR A 343 6.92 18.40 8.82
CA THR A 343 5.78 19.28 9.04
C THR A 343 4.97 18.84 10.26
N VAL A 344 4.32 19.82 10.93
CA VAL A 344 3.55 19.58 12.16
C VAL A 344 2.20 20.29 12.06
N GLY A 345 1.12 19.52 12.16
CA GLY A 345 -0.26 20.00 12.24
C GLY A 345 -0.82 19.92 13.67
N VAL A 346 -1.88 20.69 13.95
CA VAL A 346 -2.57 20.68 15.24
C VAL A 346 -4.08 20.64 15.01
N VAL A 347 -4.76 19.65 15.58
CA VAL A 347 -6.21 19.46 15.53
C VAL A 347 -6.78 19.67 16.93
N VAL A 348 -7.52 20.76 17.08
CA VAL A 348 -8.08 21.25 18.35
C VAL A 348 -9.44 21.88 18.08
N ASN A 349 -10.28 21.98 19.10
CA ASN A 349 -11.70 22.34 18.94
C ASN A 349 -11.90 23.70 18.26
N ALA A 350 -10.98 24.65 18.51
CA ALA A 350 -11.01 25.98 17.92
C ALA A 350 -10.79 26.02 16.39
N VAL A 351 -10.41 24.92 15.75
CA VAL A 351 -10.29 24.81 14.28
C VAL A 351 -11.53 24.10 13.75
N GLU A 352 -12.32 24.81 12.94
CA GLU A 352 -13.58 24.27 12.42
C GLU A 352 -13.38 22.97 11.62
N PRO A 353 -14.28 21.97 11.81
CA PRO A 353 -14.28 20.73 11.03
C PRO A 353 -14.39 20.98 9.52
N GLN A 354 -13.89 20.04 8.71
CA GLN A 354 -14.02 20.05 7.23
C GLN A 354 -13.44 21.29 6.52
N THR A 355 -12.59 22.07 7.19
CA THR A 355 -11.88 23.19 6.59
C THR A 355 -10.60 22.73 5.85
N PRO A 356 -10.11 23.51 4.87
CA PRO A 356 -8.80 23.26 4.26
C PRO A 356 -7.66 23.26 5.28
N GLU A 357 -7.74 24.09 6.32
CA GLU A 357 -6.77 24.12 7.43
C GLU A 357 -6.75 22.80 8.19
N ARG A 358 -7.92 22.25 8.53
CA ARG A 358 -7.99 20.96 9.24
C ARG A 358 -7.48 19.81 8.39
N ARG A 359 -7.78 19.81 7.08
CA ARG A 359 -7.19 18.84 6.13
C ARG A 359 -5.67 18.98 6.05
N ALA A 360 -5.15 20.21 6.01
CA ALA A 360 -3.71 20.44 6.01
C ALA A 360 -3.02 19.95 7.29
N ALA A 361 -3.71 20.01 8.45
CA ALA A 361 -3.20 19.47 9.70
C ALA A 361 -3.05 17.94 9.69
N TYR A 362 -3.95 17.21 9.03
CA TYR A 362 -3.83 15.76 8.81
C TYR A 362 -2.83 15.39 7.72
N ASN A 363 -2.62 16.26 6.72
CA ASN A 363 -1.61 16.07 5.67
C ASN A 363 -0.18 16.37 6.14
N ALA A 364 0.01 16.86 7.36
CA ALA A 364 1.32 17.03 7.96
C ALA A 364 1.94 15.68 8.32
N ASP A 365 3.27 15.60 8.38
CA ASP A 365 3.98 14.38 8.78
C ASP A 365 3.60 13.95 10.21
N ILE A 366 3.27 14.92 11.08
CA ILE A 366 2.91 14.71 12.47
C ILE A 366 1.70 15.60 12.82
N THR A 367 0.67 15.02 13.42
CA THR A 367 -0.54 15.74 13.83
C THR A 367 -0.73 15.62 15.34
N PHE A 368 -0.67 16.75 16.05
CA PHE A 368 -1.03 16.81 17.46
C PHE A 368 -2.53 17.04 17.59
N GLY A 369 -3.18 16.43 18.59
CA GLY A 369 -4.57 16.73 18.84
C GLY A 369 -5.10 16.15 20.14
N THR A 370 -6.41 16.22 20.32
CA THR A 370 -7.08 15.60 21.45
C THR A 370 -7.76 14.31 21.04
N ASN A 371 -7.91 13.39 22.00
CA ASN A 371 -8.63 12.14 21.78
C ASN A 371 -10.05 12.37 21.25
N SER A 372 -10.73 13.41 21.74
CA SER A 372 -12.08 13.76 21.32
C SER A 372 -12.13 14.25 19.88
N GLU A 373 -11.23 15.15 19.47
CA GLU A 373 -11.27 15.73 18.12
C GLU A 373 -10.92 14.72 17.03
N PHE A 374 -9.94 13.83 17.25
CA PHE A 374 -9.67 12.72 16.33
C PHE A 374 -10.90 11.79 16.19
N GLY A 375 -11.55 11.47 17.32
CA GLY A 375 -12.77 10.66 17.30
C GLY A 375 -13.93 11.35 16.56
N PHE A 376 -14.13 12.65 16.77
CA PHE A 376 -15.18 13.39 16.06
C PHE A 376 -14.90 13.54 14.57
N ASP A 377 -13.66 13.73 14.14
CA ASP A 377 -13.33 13.79 12.72
C ASP A 377 -13.53 12.47 12.00
N TYR A 378 -13.26 11.34 12.67
CA TYR A 378 -13.53 10.03 12.08
C TYR A 378 -15.04 9.79 11.87
N LEU A 379 -15.89 10.31 12.77
CA LEU A 379 -17.35 10.14 12.70
C LEU A 379 -18.03 11.08 11.70
N ARG A 380 -17.38 12.17 11.29
CA ARG A 380 -17.89 13.16 10.32
C ARG A 380 -17.55 12.74 8.91
#